data_AF-A0A9D4WHA8-F1
#
_entry.id   AF-A0A9D4WHA8-F1
#
_cell.length_a   1.000
_cell.length_b   1.000
_cell.length_c   1.000
_cell.angle_alpha   90.00
_cell.angle_beta   90.00
_cell.angle_gamma   90.00
#
_symmetry.space_group_name_H-M   'P 1'
#
loop_
_entity.id
_entity.type
_entity.pdbx_description
1 polymer ?
#
loop_
_entity_poly.entity_id
_entity_poly.type
_entity_poly.pdbx_seq_one_letter_code
_entity_poly.pdbx_strand_id
1 'polypeptide(L)'
;NPIFNHYLFESVAILVKRASERDPSLVSVFETSLFPRLEIILSNDVTEFFPYTFQLLALLVELNRPPIPPIYMQIFEILLSPDSWKRASNVPALVRLLQVFLQKAQNEISQGDKLTKVL
;
A
#
# COMPACT_ATOMS: atom_id res chain seq x y z
N ASN A 1 -9.35 12.85 -16.66
CA ASN A 1 -9.46 14.18 -16.01
C ASN A 1 -8.70 14.09 -14.70
N PRO A 2 -7.50 14.70 -14.59
CA PRO A 2 -6.61 14.52 -13.43
C PRO A 2 -7.23 14.96 -12.09
N ILE A 3 -8.04 16.03 -12.10
CA ILE A 3 -8.71 16.54 -10.90
C ILE A 3 -9.76 15.55 -10.42
N PHE A 4 -10.57 15.01 -11.35
CA PHE A 4 -11.53 13.96 -11.03
C PHE A 4 -10.84 12.73 -10.45
N ASN A 5 -9.75 12.28 -11.09
CA ASN A 5 -9.00 11.11 -10.63
C ASN A 5 -8.46 11.32 -9.21
N HIS A 6 -7.87 12.49 -8.93
CA HIS A 6 -7.39 12.85 -7.60
C HIS A 6 -8.51 12.77 -6.55
N TYR A 7 -9.64 13.45 -6.78
CA TYR A 7 -10.75 13.44 -5.81
C TYR A 7 -11.42 12.07 -5.66
N LEU A 8 -11.41 11.24 -6.70
CA LEU A 8 -11.90 9.87 -6.61
C LEU A 8 -11.07 9.06 -5.61
N PHE A 9 -9.74 9.06 -5.75
CA PHE A 9 -8.85 8.33 -4.84
C PHE A 9 -8.89 8.89 -3.42
N GLU A 10 -8.93 10.22 -3.25
CA GLU A 10 -9.08 10.85 -1.93
C GLU A 10 -10.41 10.45 -1.26
N SER A 11 -11.51 10.42 -2.01
CA SER A 11 -12.81 10.01 -1.49
C SER A 11 -12.78 8.55 -1.01
N VAL A 12 -12.13 7.67 -1.77
CA VAL A 12 -11.93 6.26 -1.36
C VAL A 12 -11.06 6.17 -0.11
N ALA A 13 -9.93 6.87 -0.07
CA ALA A 13 -9.02 6.85 1.09
C ALA A 13 -9.71 7.34 2.37
N ILE A 14 -10.46 8.43 2.29
CA ILE A 14 -11.22 8.97 3.42
C ILE A 14 -12.30 7.98 3.87
N LEU A 15 -13.04 7.37 2.93
CA LEU A 15 -14.05 6.37 3.27
C LEU A 15 -13.44 5.17 4.00
N VAL A 16 -12.37 4.59 3.45
CA VAL A 16 -11.66 3.46 4.05
C VAL A 16 -11.19 3.80 5.46
N LYS A 17 -10.53 4.95 5.63
CA LYS A 17 -10.01 5.40 6.92
C LYS A 17 -11.11 5.57 7.95
N ARG A 18 -12.14 6.37 7.65
CA ARG A 18 -13.20 6.73 8.60
C ARG A 18 -14.10 5.55 8.96
N ALA A 19 -14.39 4.67 7.99
CA ALA A 19 -15.15 3.46 8.26
C ALA A 19 -14.36 2.50 9.16
N SER A 20 -13.06 2.30 8.88
CA SER A 20 -12.20 1.41 9.67
C SER A 20 -11.88 1.95 11.07
N GLU A 21 -11.82 3.28 11.24
CA GLU A 21 -11.73 3.92 12.57
C GLU A 21 -12.96 3.60 13.44
N ARG A 22 -14.14 3.50 12.82
CA ARG A 22 -15.39 3.19 13.52
C ARG A 22 -15.58 1.69 13.75
N ASP A 23 -15.20 0.87 12.78
CA ASP A 23 -15.27 -0.58 12.85
C ASP A 23 -14.02 -1.22 12.20
N PRO A 24 -13.04 -1.65 13.02
CA PRO A 24 -11.81 -2.27 12.54
C PRO A 24 -12.03 -3.57 11.74
N SER A 25 -13.18 -4.24 11.87
CA SER A 25 -13.44 -5.47 11.11
C SER A 25 -13.60 -5.21 9.61
N LEU A 26 -13.96 -3.97 9.24
CA LEU A 26 -14.16 -3.55 7.86
C LEU A 26 -12.86 -3.47 7.05
N VAL A 27 -11.69 -3.43 7.69
CA VAL A 27 -10.40 -3.43 6.98
C VAL A 27 -10.31 -4.62 6.02
N SER A 28 -10.66 -5.82 6.49
CA SER A 28 -10.65 -7.04 5.68
C SER A 28 -11.64 -6.99 4.49
N VAL A 29 -12.77 -6.31 4.68
CA VAL A 29 -13.78 -6.11 3.63
C VAL A 29 -13.23 -5.16 2.56
N PHE A 30 -12.57 -4.08 2.97
CA PHE A 30 -11.93 -3.15 2.05
C PHE A 30 -10.78 -3.80 1.29
N GLU A 31 -9.92 -4.57 1.96
CA GLU A 31 -8.84 -5.33 1.30
C GLU A 31 -9.38 -6.26 0.21
N THR A 32 -10.38 -7.08 0.56
CA THR A 32 -11.02 -8.01 -0.38
C THR A 32 -11.59 -7.28 -1.60
N SER A 33 -12.14 -6.08 -1.40
CA SER A 33 -12.71 -5.29 -2.49
C SER A 33 -11.68 -4.49 -3.29
N LEU A 34 -10.61 -4.00 -2.66
CA LEU A 34 -9.69 -3.04 -3.26
C LEU A 34 -8.47 -3.72 -3.90
N PHE A 35 -7.92 -4.77 -3.29
CA PHE A 35 -6.72 -5.43 -3.81
C PHE A 35 -6.83 -5.86 -5.27
N PRO A 36 -7.91 -6.55 -5.71
CA PRO A 36 -8.01 -6.94 -7.12
C PRO A 36 -7.96 -5.74 -8.07
N ARG A 37 -8.47 -4.58 -7.64
CA ARG A 37 -8.52 -3.35 -8.45
C ARG A 37 -7.15 -2.68 -8.49
N LEU A 38 -6.46 -2.64 -7.35
CA LEU A 38 -5.10 -2.12 -7.26
C LEU A 38 -4.13 -2.99 -8.07
N GLU A 39 -4.28 -4.32 -8.02
CA GLU A 39 -3.51 -5.26 -8.86
C GLU A 39 -3.75 -5.05 -10.35
N ILE A 40 -5.00 -4.80 -10.78
CA ILE A 40 -5.31 -4.48 -12.18
C ILE A 40 -4.59 -3.19 -12.62
N ILE A 41 -4.55 -2.16 -11.77
CA ILE A 41 -3.84 -0.91 -12.06
C ILE A 41 -2.33 -1.19 -12.28
N LEU A 42 -1.73 -1.96 -11.38
CA LEU A 42 -0.30 -2.27 -11.42
C LEU A 42 0.05 -3.19 -12.60
N SER A 43 -0.73 -4.24 -12.83
CA SER A 43 -0.48 -5.23 -13.89
C SER A 43 -0.68 -4.67 -15.30
N ASN A 44 -1.63 -3.74 -15.48
CA ASN A 44 -1.85 -3.06 -16.76
C ASN A 44 -0.95 -1.83 -16.96
N ASP A 45 0.02 -1.59 -16.09
CA ASP A 45 0.92 -0.43 -16.11
C ASP A 45 0.19 0.92 -16.26
N VAL A 46 -0.93 1.10 -15.56
CA VAL A 46 -1.71 2.36 -15.57
C VAL A 46 -1.03 3.39 -14.66
N THR A 47 0.09 3.91 -15.15
CA THR A 47 1.08 4.66 -14.36
C THR A 47 0.55 5.97 -13.74
N GLU A 48 -0.48 6.58 -14.32
CA GLU A 48 -1.14 7.76 -13.75
C GLU A 48 -1.79 7.48 -12.37
N PHE A 49 -2.10 6.21 -12.08
CA PHE A 49 -2.73 5.79 -10.83
C PHE A 49 -1.77 5.19 -9.81
N PHE A 50 -0.49 5.05 -10.15
CA PHE A 50 0.49 4.42 -9.28
C PHE A 50 0.66 5.16 -7.95
N PRO A 51 0.85 6.51 -7.91
CA PRO A 51 0.99 7.22 -6.63
C PRO A 51 -0.20 6.99 -5.70
N TYR A 52 -1.42 7.03 -6.23
CA TYR A 52 -2.65 6.81 -5.45
C TYR A 52 -2.80 5.36 -4.99
N THR A 53 -2.41 4.41 -5.84
CA THR A 53 -2.41 2.98 -5.52
C THR A 53 -1.48 2.70 -4.35
N PHE A 54 -0.26 3.22 -4.38
CA PHE A 54 0.70 3.05 -3.29
C PHE A 54 0.25 3.75 -2.00
N GLN A 55 -0.37 4.93 -2.09
CA GLN A 55 -0.96 5.60 -0.93
C GLN A 55 -2.11 4.80 -0.30
N LEU A 56 -3.00 4.23 -1.10
CA LEU A 56 -4.07 3.36 -0.60
C LEU A 56 -3.53 2.08 0.04
N LEU A 57 -2.53 1.45 -0.58
CA LEU A 57 -1.84 0.31 0.04
C LEU A 57 -1.23 0.69 1.39
N ALA A 58 -0.58 1.86 1.48
CA ALA A 58 0.01 2.34 2.73
C ALA A 58 -1.07 2.55 3.81
N LEU A 59 -2.22 3.12 3.44
CA LEU A 59 -3.35 3.27 4.34
C LEU A 59 -3.88 1.92 4.84
N LEU A 60 -4.02 0.92 3.94
CA LEU A 60 -4.51 -0.39 4.33
C LEU A 60 -3.53 -1.10 5.28
N VAL A 61 -2.22 -1.05 5.03
CA VAL A 61 -1.21 -1.59 5.98
C VAL A 61 -1.27 -0.84 7.32
N GLU A 62 -1.45 0.48 7.30
CA GLU A 62 -1.54 1.31 8.51
C GLU A 62 -2.74 0.94 9.39
N LEU A 63 -3.88 0.63 8.75
CA LEU A 63 -5.11 0.23 9.44
C LEU A 63 -5.07 -1.21 9.96
N ASN A 64 -4.17 -2.05 9.44
CA ASN A 64 -4.00 -3.41 9.94
C ASN A 64 -3.44 -3.44 11.37
N ARG A 65 -3.90 -4.46 12.11
CA ARG A 65 -3.35 -4.83 13.41
C ARG A 65 -2.37 -5.98 13.20
N PRO A 66 -1.16 -5.93 13.79
CA PRO A 66 -0.23 -7.05 13.70
C PRO A 66 -0.84 -8.34 14.28
N PRO A 67 -0.55 -9.53 13.70
CA PRO A 67 0.32 -9.73 12.53
C PRO A 67 -0.35 -9.29 11.23
N ILE A 68 0.44 -8.71 10.32
CA ILE A 68 -0.11 -8.26 9.02
C ILE A 68 -0.35 -9.45 8.08
N PRO A 69 -1.39 -9.40 7.21
CA PRO A 69 -1.65 -10.44 6.24
C PRO A 69 -0.42 -10.74 5.33
N PRO A 70 -0.11 -12.03 5.03
CA PRO A 70 1.08 -12.40 4.27
C PRO A 70 1.19 -11.78 2.87
N ILE A 71 0.06 -11.43 2.24
CA ILE A 71 0.03 -10.78 0.92
C ILE A 71 0.81 -9.46 0.90
N TYR A 72 0.80 -8.72 2.01
CA TYR A 72 1.56 -7.48 2.14
C TYR A 72 3.07 -7.71 2.12
N MET A 73 3.55 -8.88 2.57
CA MET A 73 4.98 -9.19 2.51
C MET A 73 5.48 -9.45 1.09
N GLN A 74 4.61 -9.85 0.17
CA GLN A 74 4.95 -9.94 -1.26
C GLN A 74 5.10 -8.54 -1.86
N ILE A 75 4.18 -7.63 -1.50
CA ILE A 75 4.26 -6.21 -1.89
C ILE A 75 5.54 -5.57 -1.33
N PHE A 76 5.90 -5.89 -0.09
CA PHE A 76 7.13 -5.41 0.52
C PHE A 76 8.39 -5.84 -0.26
N GLU A 77 8.47 -7.09 -0.72
CA GLU A 77 9.59 -7.54 -1.55
C GLU A 77 9.71 -6.76 -2.87
N ILE A 78 8.59 -6.48 -3.53
CA ILE A 78 8.55 -5.67 -4.75
C ILE A 78 9.02 -4.24 -4.46
N LEU A 79 8.62 -3.68 -3.32
CA LEU A 79 9.01 -2.33 -2.88
C LEU A 79 10.53 -2.22 -2.65
N LEU A 80 11.21 -3.29 -2.26
CA LEU A 80 12.66 -3.32 -2.08
C LEU A 80 13.44 -3.40 -3.41
N SER A 81 12.78 -3.71 -4.53
CA SER A 81 13.43 -3.69 -5.84
C SER A 81 13.73 -2.26 -6.29
N PRO A 82 14.96 -1.95 -6.78
CA PRO A 82 15.30 -0.65 -7.35
C PRO A 82 14.38 -0.22 -8.50
N ASP A 83 13.82 -1.18 -9.25
CA ASP A 83 12.92 -0.91 -10.37
C ASP A 83 11.67 -0.14 -9.95
N SER A 84 11.16 -0.40 -8.74
CA SER A 84 9.99 0.27 -8.17
C SER A 84 10.21 1.78 -8.00
N TRP A 85 11.45 2.23 -7.86
CA TRP A 85 11.83 3.61 -7.52
C TRP A 85 12.22 4.46 -8.73
N LYS A 86 12.21 3.90 -9.95
CA LYS A 86 12.63 4.60 -11.18
C LYS A 86 11.80 5.86 -11.49
N ARG A 87 10.53 5.88 -11.09
CA ARG A 87 9.60 6.98 -11.40
C ARG A 87 9.51 7.96 -10.22
N ALA A 88 10.06 9.17 -10.40
CA ALA A 88 10.09 10.21 -9.36
C ALA A 88 8.69 10.57 -8.81
N SER A 89 7.65 10.52 -9.64
CA SER A 89 6.26 10.78 -9.23
C SER A 89 5.73 9.81 -8.16
N ASN A 90 6.30 8.59 -8.10
CA ASN A 90 5.85 7.55 -7.18
C ASN A 90 6.62 7.60 -5.85
N VAL A 91 7.80 8.22 -5.83
CA VAL A 91 8.73 8.21 -4.69
C VAL A 91 8.05 8.63 -3.39
N PRO A 92 7.28 9.73 -3.31
CA PRO A 92 6.63 10.12 -2.05
C PRO A 92 5.68 9.03 -1.50
N ALA A 93 4.91 8.39 -2.39
CA ALA A 93 3.97 7.34 -2.01
C ALA A 93 4.68 6.04 -1.61
N LEU A 94 5.76 5.68 -2.31
CA LEU A 94 6.59 4.52 -1.99
C LEU A 94 7.34 4.71 -0.66
N VAL A 95 7.86 5.91 -0.38
CA VAL A 95 8.46 6.23 0.93
C VAL A 95 7.43 6.05 2.04
N ARG A 96 6.20 6.57 1.86
CA ARG A 96 5.13 6.41 2.84
C ARG A 96 4.79 4.94 3.08
N LEU A 97 4.66 4.15 2.01
CA LEU A 97 4.39 2.72 2.11
C LEU A 97 5.50 1.99 2.87
N LEU A 98 6.77 2.27 2.55
CA LEU A 98 7.93 1.68 3.22
C LEU A 98 7.94 2.01 4.72
N GLN A 99 7.69 3.27 5.07
CA GLN A 99 7.62 3.70 6.47
C GLN A 99 6.54 2.95 7.25
N VAL A 100 5.34 2.78 6.67
CA VAL A 100 4.25 2.04 7.32
C VAL A 100 4.63 0.57 7.51
N PHE A 101 5.24 -0.07 6.52
CA PHE A 101 5.75 -1.44 6.66
C PHE A 101 6.72 -1.58 7.82
N LEU A 102 7.71 -0.69 7.91
CA LEU A 102 8.70 -0.71 8.99
C LEU A 102 8.07 -0.49 10.37
N GLN A 103 6.97 0.25 10.46
CA GLN A 103 6.24 0.48 11.72
C GLN A 103 5.30 -0.67 12.10
N LYS A 104 4.68 -1.34 11.13
CA LYS A 104 3.59 -2.30 11.36
C LYS A 104 4.02 -3.76 11.26
N ALA A 105 5.04 -4.05 10.48
CA ALA A 105 5.48 -5.40 10.15
C ALA A 105 6.86 -5.73 10.72
N GLN A 106 7.25 -5.08 11.83
CA GLN A 106 8.60 -5.20 12.37
C GLN A 106 8.98 -6.66 12.65
N ASN A 107 8.06 -7.46 13.21
CA ASN A 107 8.31 -8.85 13.54
C ASN A 107 8.51 -9.70 12.26
N GLU A 108 7.65 -9.50 11.26
CA GLU A 108 7.67 -10.19 9.98
C GLU A 108 8.93 -9.83 9.17
N ILE A 109 9.34 -8.56 9.24
CA ILE A 109 10.53 -8.04 8.57
C ILE A 109 11.81 -8.50 9.29
N SER A 110 11.85 -8.57 10.62
CA SER A 110 13.04 -9.02 11.36
C SER A 110 13.28 -10.54 11.26
N GLN A 111 12.22 -11.33 11.06
CA GLN A 111 12.34 -12.78 10.87
C GLN A 111 12.74 -13.15 9.45
N GLY A 112 12.37 -12.35 8.45
CA GLY A 112 12.86 -12.50 7.09
C GLY A 112 14.21 -11.81 6.95
N ASP A 113 15.23 -12.49 6.45
CA ASP A 113 16.54 -11.93 6.12
C ASP A 113 16.49 -10.95 4.91
N LYS A 114 15.37 -10.22 4.78
CA LYS A 114 14.94 -9.45 3.60
C LYS A 114 15.61 -8.07 3.56
N LEU A 115 15.79 -7.41 4.71
CA LEU A 115 16.49 -6.12 4.78
C LEU A 115 17.99 -6.27 4.48
N THR A 116 18.57 -7.43 4.82
CA THR A 116 19.98 -7.77 4.57
C THR A 116 20.33 -7.82 3.09
N LYS A 117 19.33 -7.91 2.19
CA LYS A 117 19.55 -7.93 0.73
C LYS A 117 19.63 -6.53 0.10
N VAL A 118 19.29 -5.49 0.87
CA VAL A 118 19.22 -4.10 0.39
C VAL A 118 20.26 -3.21 1.07
N LEU A 119 20.69 -3.57 2.28
CA LEU A 119 21.81 -2.97 3.01
C LEU A 119 23.15 -3.57 2.56
#